data_AF-A0A484GJB5-F1
#
_entry.id   AF-A0A484GJB5-F1
#
_cell.length_a   1.000
_cell.length_b   1.000
_cell.length_c   1.000
_cell.angle_alpha   90.00
_cell.angle_beta   90.00
_cell.angle_gamma   90.00
#
_symmetry.space_group_name_H-M   'P 1'
#
loop_
_entity.id
_entity.type
_entity.pdbx_description
1 polymer ?
#
loop_
_entity_poly.entity_id
_entity_poly.type
_entity_poly.pdbx_seq_one_letter_code
_entity_poly.pdbx_strand_id
1 'polypeptide(L)' 'ITLTILIGVFVVCWAPFFLHLIFYISCPQNPYCVCFMSHFNLYLILIMCNSIIDPLIYALRSQELRKTFKEIIC' A
#
# COMPACT_ATOMS: atom_id res chain seq x y z
N ILE A 1 -17.39 -6.94 -0.62
CA ILE A 1 -16.29 -7.42 -1.49
C ILE A 1 -15.29 -6.29 -1.80
N THR A 2 -15.68 -5.19 -2.47
CA THR A 2 -14.76 -4.07 -2.76
C THR A 2 -14.12 -3.48 -1.50
N LEU A 3 -14.91 -3.24 -0.44
CA LEU A 3 -14.40 -2.76 0.85
C LEU A 3 -13.35 -3.71 1.45
N THR A 4 -13.60 -5.02 1.41
CA THR A 4 -12.66 -6.04 1.90
C THR A 4 -11.35 -6.05 1.11
N ILE A 5 -11.42 -5.83 -0.21
CA ILE A 5 -10.23 -5.73 -1.08
C ILE A 5 -9.43 -4.47 -0.73
N LEU A 6 -10.09 -3.33 -0.58
CA LEU A 6 -9.46 -2.07 -0.19
C LEU A 6 -8.75 -2.19 1.16
N ILE A 7 -9.42 -2.78 2.16
CA ILE A 7 -8.83 -3.04 3.48
C ILE A 7 -7.64 -3.99 3.36
N GLY A 8 -7.75 -5.06 2.56
CA GLY A 8 -6.65 -6.00 2.33
C GLY A 8 -5.42 -5.33 1.73
N VAL A 9 -5.61 -4.51 0.69
CA VAL A 9 -4.51 -3.76 0.05
C VAL A 9 -3.92 -2.73 1.00
N PHE A 10 -4.75 -2.01 1.75
CA PHE A 10 -4.30 -1.08 2.77
C PHE A 10 -3.41 -1.77 3.79
N VAL A 11 -3.83 -2.90 4.35
CA VAL A 11 -3.03 -3.65 5.33
C VAL A 11 -1.70 -4.11 4.73
N VAL A 12 -1.70 -4.66 3.50
CA VAL A 12 -0.46 -5.14 2.86
C VAL A 12 0.52 -4.00 2.59
N CYS A 13 0.04 -2.85 2.12
CA CYS A 13 0.88 -1.70 1.82
C CYS A 13 1.43 -1.00 3.07
N TRP A 14 0.64 -0.94 4.14
CA TRP A 14 1.00 -0.21 5.36
C TRP A 14 1.67 -1.06 6.44
N ALA A 15 1.45 -2.39 6.46
CA ALA A 15 2.03 -3.28 7.47
C ALA A 15 3.56 -3.18 7.61
N PRO A 16 4.36 -3.12 6.52
CA PRO A 16 5.82 -3.00 6.64
C PRO A 16 6.26 -1.70 7.34
N PHE A 17 5.54 -0.61 7.10
CA PHE A 17 5.80 0.68 7.73
C PHE A 17 5.41 0.69 9.21
N PHE A 18 4.26 0.10 9.56
CA PHE A 18 3.90 -0.07 10.97
C PHE A 18 4.88 -0.99 11.71
N LEU A 19 5.35 -2.06 11.07
CA LEU A 19 6.37 -2.94 11.64
C LEU A 19 7.71 -2.20 11.82
N HIS A 20 8.07 -1.34 10.87
CA HIS A 20 9.20 -0.43 11.00
C HIS A 20 9.03 0.47 12.24
N LEU A 21 7.90 1.15 12.40
CA LEU A 21 7.61 1.96 13.60
C LEU A 21 7.73 1.16 14.91
N ILE A 22 7.22 -0.07 14.95
CA ILE A 22 7.34 -0.94 16.12
C ILE A 22 8.81 -1.23 16.42
N PHE A 23 9.59 -1.64 15.43
CA PHE A 23 11.02 -1.92 15.61
C PHE A 23 11.83 -0.68 16.00
N TYR A 24 11.44 0.50 15.52
CA TYR A 24 12.06 1.78 15.89
C TYR A 24 11.98 2.01 17.41
N ILE A 25 10.82 1.73 18.00
CA ILE A 25 10.56 1.95 19.42
C ILE A 25 11.08 0.78 20.27
N SER A 26 10.89 -0.47 19.81
CA SER A 26 11.17 -1.66 20.61
C SER A 26 12.63 -2.10 20.58
N CYS A 27 13.36 -1.90 19.48
CA CYS A 27 14.71 -2.47 19.30
C CYS A 27 15.63 -1.65 18.38
N PRO A 28 15.87 -0.35 18.63
CA PRO A 28 16.63 0.50 17.72
C PRO A 28 18.11 0.08 17.52
N GLN A 29 18.69 -0.65 18.48
CA GLN A 29 20.10 -1.07 18.43
C GLN A 29 20.29 -2.55 18.04
N ASN A 30 19.20 -3.30 17.87
CA ASN A 30 19.32 -4.71 17.50
C ASN A 30 19.66 -4.80 16.00
N PRO A 31 20.73 -5.50 15.61
CA PRO A 31 21.17 -5.57 14.20
C PRO A 31 20.10 -6.12 13.25
N TYR A 32 19.22 -7.02 13.72
CA TYR A 32 18.11 -7.53 12.91
C TYR A 32 17.05 -6.45 12.64
N CYS A 33 16.73 -5.65 13.66
CA CYS A 33 15.80 -4.53 13.54
C CYS A 33 16.37 -3.43 12.65
N VAL A 34 17.66 -3.09 12.81
CA VAL A 34 18.36 -2.10 11.98
C VAL A 34 18.38 -2.52 10.51
N CYS A 35 18.60 -3.81 10.23
CA CYS A 35 18.53 -4.34 8.87
C CYS A 35 17.13 -4.12 8.25
N PHE A 36 16.06 -4.44 9.00
CA PHE A 36 14.71 -4.16 8.56
C PHE A 36 14.44 -2.66 8.38
N MET A 37 14.96 -1.81 9.28
CA MET A 37 14.80 -0.36 9.21
C MET A 37 15.46 0.25 7.96
N SER A 38 16.59 -0.32 7.52
CA SER A 38 17.36 0.17 6.37
C SER A 38 16.55 0.18 5.07
N HIS A 39 15.54 -0.67 4.95
CA HIS A 39 14.65 -0.74 3.78
C HIS A 39 13.50 0.30 3.79
N PHE A 40 13.61 1.37 4.59
CA PHE A 40 12.60 2.42 4.73
C PHE A 40 12.05 2.96 3.39
N ASN A 41 12.92 3.20 2.41
CA ASN A 41 12.51 3.69 1.08
C ASN A 41 11.55 2.73 0.37
N LEU A 42 11.73 1.42 0.55
CA LEU A 42 10.87 0.40 -0.05
C LEU A 42 9.47 0.45 0.58
N TYR A 43 9.39 0.64 1.90
CA TYR A 43 8.11 0.78 2.61
C TYR A 43 7.36 2.03 2.18
N LEU A 44 8.07 3.15 1.99
CA LEU A 44 7.49 4.36 1.43
C LEU A 44 6.94 4.14 0.01
N ILE A 45 7.67 3.44 -0.86
CA ILE A 45 7.17 3.08 -2.20
C ILE A 45 5.89 2.23 -2.09
N LEU A 46 5.85 1.27 -1.17
CA LEU A 46 4.64 0.44 -0.96
C LEU A 46 3.42 1.27 -0.53
N ILE A 47 3.63 2.27 0.33
CA ILE A 47 2.59 3.23 0.73
C ILE A 47 2.14 4.06 -0.46
N MET A 48 3.07 4.57 -1.27
CA MET A 48 2.71 5.33 -2.49
C MET A 48 1.93 4.48 -3.48
N CYS A 49 2.25 3.18 -3.59
CA CYS A 49 1.49 2.24 -4.41
C CYS A 49 0.04 2.07 -3.92
N ASN A 50 -0.25 2.16 -2.63
CA ASN A 50 -1.62 2.07 -2.11
C ASN A 50 -2.51 3.15 -2.73
N SER A 51 -2.03 4.39 -2.83
CA SER A 51 -2.76 5.50 -3.45
C SER A 51 -2.98 5.33 -4.96
N ILE A 52 -2.21 4.49 -5.64
CA ILE A 52 -2.38 4.16 -7.06
C ILE A 52 -3.35 2.98 -7.22
N ILE A 53 -3.24 1.97 -6.35
CA ILE A 53 -4.04 0.75 -6.41
C ILE A 53 -5.51 1.04 -6.06
N ASP A 54 -5.79 1.96 -5.15
CA ASP A 54 -7.16 2.32 -4.76
C ASP A 54 -8.00 2.79 -5.97
N PRO A 55 -7.59 3.82 -6.75
CA PRO A 55 -8.25 4.19 -8.02
C PRO A 55 -8.40 3.04 -9.01
N LEU A 56 -7.40 2.18 -9.13
CA LEU A 56 -7.44 1.02 -10.04
C LEU A 56 -8.49 -0.01 -9.60
N ILE A 57 -8.64 -0.27 -8.30
CA ILE A 57 -9.68 -1.15 -7.77
C ILE A 57 -11.06 -0.58 -8.07
N TYR A 58 -11.26 0.72 -7.84
CA TYR A 58 -12.53 1.38 -8.16
C TYR A 58 -12.83 1.34 -9.67
N ALA A 59 -11.83 1.62 -10.52
CA ALA A 59 -11.97 1.58 -11.97
C ALA A 59 -12.26 0.17 -12.50
N LEU A 60 -11.64 -0.86 -11.94
CA LEU A 60 -11.85 -2.25 -12.35
C LEU A 60 -13.18 -2.84 -11.88
N ARG A 61 -13.69 -2.39 -10.71
CA ARG A 61 -14.92 -2.93 -10.11
C ARG A 61 -16.18 -2.13 -10.49
N SER A 62 -16.07 -0.83 -10.74
CA SER A 62 -17.20 -0.03 -11.22
C SER A 62 -17.31 -0.15 -12.74
N GLN A 63 -18.40 -0.77 -13.21
CA GLN A 63 -18.69 -0.86 -14.64
C GLN A 63 -18.80 0.52 -15.30
N GLU A 64 -19.31 1.52 -14.57
CA GLU A 64 -19.41 2.90 -15.06
C GLU A 64 -18.04 3.53 -15.29
N LEU A 65 -17.13 3.44 -14.31
CA LEU A 65 -15.77 3.96 -14.48
C LEU A 65 -15.00 3.25 -15.59
N ARG A 66 -15.22 1.95 -15.78
CA ARG A 66 -14.65 1.20 -16.90
C ARG A 66 -15.14 1.72 -18.26
N LYS A 67 -16.41 2.15 -18.33
CA LYS A 67 -17.01 2.76 -19.51
C LYS A 67 -16.44 4.16 -19.74
N THR A 68 -16.39 4.99 -18.70
CA THR A 68 -15.81 6.34 -18.75
C THR A 68 -14.32 6.33 -19.10
N PHE A 69 -13.52 5.39 -18.56
CA PHE A 69 -12.11 5.26 -18.94
C PHE A 69 -11.92 4.89 -20.41
N LYS A 70 -12.81 4.05 -20.97
CA LYS A 70 -12.80 3.74 -22.40
C LYS A 70 -13.16 4.96 -23.24
N GLU A 71 -14.10 5.78 -22.80
CA GLU A 71 -14.50 7.03 -23.48
C GLU A 71 -13.47 8.16 -23.34
N ILE A 72 -12.60 8.13 -22.33
CA ILE A 72 -11.50 9.11 -22.17
C ILE A 72 -10.27 8.70 -22.99
N ILE A 73 -10.00 7.40 -23.11
CA ILE A 73 -8.83 6.86 -23.83
C ILE A 73 -9.08 6.73 -25.34
N CYS A 74 -10.33 6.63 -25.78
CA CYS A 74 -10.73 6.55 -27.20
C CYS A 74 -11.73 7.65 -27.57
#